data_AF-A0A167ISH3-F1
#
_entry.id   AF-A0A167ISH3-F1
#
_cell.length_a   1.000
_cell.length_b   1.000
_cell.length_c   1.000
_cell.angle_alpha   90.00
_cell.angle_beta   90.00
_cell.angle_gamma   90.00
#
_symmetry.space_group_name_H-M   'P 1'
#
loop_
_entity.id
_entity.type
_entity.pdbx_description
1 polymer ?
#
loop_
_entity_poly.entity_id
_entity_poly.type
_entity_poly.pdbx_seq_one_letter_code
_entity_poly.pdbx_strand_id
1 'polypeptide(L)'
;MRTLIALVIIVMFSGCQDVKRPQKPDDLIAKPKMVDVLTEAYLISAARSYDLRLIRNKGVQLDSLIYTMFQIDSVQFAKSHSFYTADLNEYNDMLEEVKERLLVMQNNADSIDELIKEQRREERKQDSIAGKTYDTIIDDEDAVDERQKLVDSMRRSTQLIEPEISQ
;
A
#
# COMPACT_ATOMS: atom_id res chain seq x y z
N MET A 1 -1.03 46.77 45.24
CA MET A 1 -1.06 46.51 43.77
C MET A 1 0.30 46.75 43.11
N ARG A 2 0.97 47.90 43.28
CA ARG A 2 2.30 48.17 42.69
C ARG A 2 3.39 47.14 43.08
N THR A 3 3.42 46.71 44.33
CA THR A 3 4.38 45.71 44.84
C THR A 3 4.13 44.30 44.31
N LEU A 4 2.86 43.92 44.13
CA LEU A 4 2.48 42.64 43.50
C LEU A 4 2.88 42.60 42.02
N ILE A 5 2.70 43.71 41.31
CA ILE A 5 3.12 43.84 39.91
C ILE A 5 4.66 43.70 39.79
N ALA A 6 5.41 44.34 40.68
CA ALA A 6 6.87 44.21 40.71
C ALA A 6 7.32 42.76 40.99
N LEU A 7 6.63 42.05 41.88
CA LEU A 7 6.95 40.65 42.21
C LEU A 7 6.67 39.70 41.04
N VAL A 8 5.55 39.89 40.32
CA VAL A 8 5.22 39.12 39.11
C VAL A 8 6.27 39.34 38.01
N ILE A 9 6.75 40.58 37.84
CA ILE A 9 7.79 40.90 36.86
C ILE A 9 9.11 40.19 37.22
N ILE A 10 9.53 40.20 38.49
CA ILE A 10 10.76 39.52 38.93
C ILE A 10 10.69 38.00 38.72
N VAL A 11 9.52 37.39 38.95
CA VAL A 11 9.29 35.96 38.70
C VAL A 11 9.33 35.64 37.20
N MET A 12 8.85 36.53 36.34
CA MET A 12 8.93 36.38 34.87
C MET A 12 10.38 36.44 34.35
N PHE A 13 11.26 37.23 34.98
CA PHE A 13 12.66 37.39 34.56
C PHE A 13 13.63 36.37 35.18
N SER A 14 13.18 35.47 36.06
CA SER A 14 14.04 34.46 36.72
C SER A 14 14.15 33.13 35.96
N GLY A 15 13.60 33.04 34.74
CA GLY A 15 13.71 31.87 33.87
C GLY A 15 15.05 31.77 33.13
N CYS A 16 16.16 31.59 33.83
CA CYS A 16 17.40 31.08 33.20
C CYS A 16 17.31 29.55 33.13
N GLN A 17 16.92 29.02 31.97
CA GLN A 17 16.94 27.58 31.72
C GLN A 17 18.30 27.20 31.13
N ASP A 18 19.18 26.64 31.95
CA ASP A 18 20.43 26.04 31.47
C ASP A 18 20.11 24.73 30.74
N VAL A 19 20.09 24.76 29.41
CA VAL A 19 19.78 23.61 28.58
C VAL A 19 21.03 22.76 28.44
N LYS A 20 21.17 21.75 29.32
CA LYS A 20 22.20 20.72 29.19
C LYS A 20 22.00 19.97 27.87
N ARG A 21 22.85 20.27 26.89
CA ARG A 21 22.86 19.53 25.63
C ARG A 21 23.49 18.14 25.85
N PRO A 22 22.89 17.06 25.33
CA PRO A 22 23.52 15.75 25.33
C PRO A 22 24.85 15.81 24.58
N GLN A 23 25.86 15.13 25.13
CA GLN A 23 27.14 14.98 24.45
C GLN A 23 26.99 14.05 23.24
N LYS A 24 27.82 14.25 22.22
CA LYS A 24 27.86 13.37 21.05
C LYS A 24 28.29 11.96 21.48
N PRO A 25 27.46 10.92 21.28
CA PRO A 25 27.85 9.55 21.59
C PRO A 25 28.93 9.05 20.62
N ASP A 26 29.83 8.19 21.11
CA ASP A 26 30.92 7.61 20.30
C ASP A 26 30.39 6.72 19.17
N ASP A 27 29.26 6.06 19.42
CA ASP A 27 28.53 5.16 18.54
C ASP A 27 27.35 5.85 17.84
N LEU A 28 27.44 7.17 17.58
CA LEU A 28 26.36 7.93 16.94
C LEU A 28 25.90 7.28 15.61
N ILE A 29 24.60 6.98 15.52
CA ILE A 29 23.96 6.58 14.26
C ILE A 29 24.05 7.74 13.29
N ALA A 30 24.72 7.54 12.15
CA ALA A 30 24.88 8.58 11.14
C ALA A 30 23.52 9.13 10.66
N LYS A 31 23.46 10.44 10.38
CA LYS A 31 22.21 11.15 10.02
C LYS A 31 21.40 10.44 8.92
N PRO A 32 21.97 10.02 7.77
CA PRO A 32 21.20 9.34 6.73
C PRO A 32 20.63 7.99 7.22
N LYS A 33 21.41 7.24 8.00
CA LYS A 33 20.96 5.98 8.62
C LYS A 33 19.88 6.22 9.66
N MET A 34 19.93 7.32 10.41
CA MET A 34 18.87 7.70 11.35
C MET A 34 17.57 8.02 10.62
N VAL A 35 17.62 8.71 9.47
CA VAL A 35 16.45 8.93 8.61
C VAL A 35 15.85 7.60 8.18
N ASP A 36 16.65 6.64 7.71
CA ASP A 36 16.17 5.29 7.35
C ASP A 36 15.49 4.58 8.54
N VAL A 37 16.12 4.63 9.71
CA VAL A 37 15.61 4.04 10.96
C VAL A 37 14.26 4.66 11.34
N LEU A 38 14.15 6.00 11.28
CA LEU A 38 12.91 6.71 11.61
C LEU A 38 11.81 6.39 10.60
N THR A 39 12.11 6.39 9.29
CA THR A 39 11.15 5.99 8.25
C THR A 39 10.57 4.61 8.54
N GLU A 40 11.42 3.62 8.82
CA GLU A 40 10.97 2.26 9.15
C GLU A 40 10.15 2.22 10.45
N ALA A 41 10.55 2.97 11.48
CA ALA A 41 9.81 3.06 12.73
C ALA A 41 8.37 3.60 12.53
N TYR A 42 8.19 4.60 11.66
CA TYR A 42 6.87 5.13 11.32
C TYR A 42 6.05 4.13 10.50
N LEU A 43 6.67 3.42 9.54
CA LEU A 43 6.02 2.33 8.78
C LEU A 43 5.53 1.21 9.70
N ILE A 44 6.38 0.76 10.62
CA ILE A 44 6.03 -0.25 11.62
C ILE A 44 4.89 0.22 12.52
N SER A 45 4.90 1.50 12.91
CA SER A 45 3.82 2.10 13.70
C SER A 45 2.48 2.12 12.94
N ALA A 46 2.51 2.40 11.64
CA ALA A 46 1.34 2.32 10.77
C ALA A 46 0.87 0.88 10.54
N ALA A 47 1.78 -0.08 10.34
CA ALA A 47 1.43 -1.49 10.21
C ALA A 47 0.76 -2.03 11.49
N ARG A 48 1.24 -1.57 12.65
CA ARG A 48 0.68 -1.91 13.97
C ARG A 48 -0.75 -1.41 14.13
N SER A 49 -1.09 -0.23 13.60
CA SER A 49 -2.46 0.31 13.68
C SER A 49 -3.43 -0.39 12.72
N TYR A 50 -2.94 -1.03 11.65
CA TYR A 50 -3.77 -1.77 10.70
C TYR A 50 -4.29 -3.10 11.27
N ASP A 51 -3.40 -3.99 11.74
CA ASP A 51 -3.83 -5.26 12.36
C ASP A 51 -2.86 -5.75 13.44
N LEU A 52 -3.03 -5.18 14.64
CA LEU A 52 -2.29 -5.59 15.83
C LEU A 52 -2.53 -7.07 16.21
N ARG A 53 -3.72 -7.63 15.92
CA ARG A 53 -4.04 -9.02 16.28
C ARG A 53 -3.25 -9.98 15.43
N LEU A 54 -3.18 -9.76 14.12
CA LEU A 54 -2.39 -10.57 13.20
C LEU A 54 -0.91 -10.55 13.56
N ILE A 55 -0.34 -9.36 13.82
CA ILE A 55 1.07 -9.20 14.19
C ILE A 55 1.38 -9.97 15.48
N ARG A 56 0.55 -9.81 16.52
CA ARG A 56 0.73 -10.48 17.81
C ARG A 56 0.57 -12.00 17.68
N ASN A 57 -0.43 -12.46 16.94
CA ASN A 57 -0.67 -13.90 16.74
C ASN A 57 0.48 -14.58 15.97
N LYS A 58 1.18 -13.83 15.12
CA LYS A 58 2.41 -14.29 14.45
C LYS A 58 3.65 -14.24 15.33
N GLY A 59 3.55 -13.75 16.57
CA GLY A 59 4.67 -13.65 17.51
C GLY A 59 5.74 -12.64 17.10
N VAL A 60 5.42 -11.69 16.22
CA VAL A 60 6.39 -10.73 15.68
C VAL A 60 6.62 -9.59 16.66
N GLN A 61 7.86 -9.44 17.12
CA GLN A 61 8.29 -8.33 17.97
C GLN A 61 8.82 -7.17 17.12
N LEU A 62 7.89 -6.36 16.63
CA LEU A 62 8.18 -5.23 15.73
C LEU A 62 9.23 -4.25 16.28
N ASP A 63 9.24 -3.98 17.59
CA ASP A 63 10.18 -3.03 18.19
C ASP A 63 11.62 -3.53 18.12
N SER A 64 11.84 -4.85 18.16
CA SER A 64 13.17 -5.47 18.02
C SER A 64 13.64 -5.60 16.57
N LEU A 65 12.69 -5.54 15.62
CA LEU A 65 12.97 -5.75 14.21
C LEU A 65 13.87 -4.62 13.66
N ILE A 66 13.58 -3.37 14.04
CA ILE A 66 14.35 -2.19 13.62
C ILE A 66 15.83 -2.34 14.02
N TYR A 67 16.09 -2.73 15.26
CA TYR A 67 17.44 -2.91 15.78
C TYR A 67 18.23 -3.95 14.97
N THR A 68 17.56 -5.05 14.62
CA THR A 68 18.16 -6.12 13.81
C THR A 68 18.37 -5.67 12.36
N MET A 69 17.38 -5.03 11.74
CA MET A 69 17.43 -4.57 10.34
C MET A 69 18.59 -3.59 10.10
N PHE A 70 18.78 -2.65 11.02
CA PHE A 70 19.78 -1.60 10.89
C PHE A 70 21.10 -1.91 11.60
N GLN A 71 21.22 -3.08 12.26
CA GLN A 71 22.41 -3.44 13.05
C GLN A 71 22.77 -2.34 14.06
N ILE A 72 21.78 -1.93 14.86
CA ILE A 72 21.92 -0.95 15.93
C ILE A 72 21.34 -1.55 17.21
N ASP A 73 21.80 -1.10 18.36
CA ASP A 73 21.18 -1.47 19.64
C ASP A 73 20.24 -0.37 20.17
N SER A 74 19.40 -0.74 21.14
CA SER A 74 18.39 0.17 21.69
C SER A 74 18.99 1.35 22.45
N VAL A 75 20.16 1.17 23.06
CA VAL A 75 20.87 2.21 23.82
C VAL A 75 21.55 3.18 22.86
N GLN A 76 22.20 2.66 21.81
CA GLN A 76 22.76 3.43 20.70
C GLN A 76 21.68 4.31 20.04
N PHE A 77 20.52 3.73 19.75
CA PHE A 77 19.37 4.47 19.23
C PHE A 77 18.94 5.58 20.18
N ALA A 78 18.69 5.26 21.46
CA ALA A 78 18.23 6.25 22.44
C ALA A 78 19.22 7.42 22.62
N LYS A 79 20.53 7.12 22.68
CA LYS A 79 21.57 8.14 22.76
C LYS A 79 21.64 8.99 21.50
N SER A 80 21.62 8.36 20.33
CA SER A 80 21.66 9.07 19.05
C SER A 80 20.43 9.94 18.84
N HIS A 81 19.25 9.42 19.18
CA HIS A 81 17.99 10.15 19.12
C HIS A 81 17.99 11.34 20.09
N SER A 82 18.48 11.15 21.33
CA SER A 82 18.64 12.25 22.29
C SER A 82 19.61 13.31 21.78
N PHE A 83 20.73 12.90 21.17
CA PHE A 83 21.70 13.82 20.56
C PHE A 83 21.06 14.69 19.48
N TYR A 84 20.32 14.06 18.54
CA TYR A 84 19.71 14.78 17.43
C TYR A 84 18.53 15.67 17.85
N THR A 85 17.69 15.22 18.79
CA THR A 85 16.54 16.00 19.27
C THR A 85 16.93 17.26 20.06
N ALA A 86 18.20 17.39 20.44
CA ALA A 86 18.73 18.59 21.11
C ALA A 86 18.88 19.80 20.16
N ASP A 87 19.02 19.56 18.85
CA ASP A 87 18.95 20.60 17.83
C ASP A 87 17.65 20.44 17.03
N LEU A 88 16.66 21.25 17.37
CA LEU A 88 15.35 21.18 16.75
C LEU A 88 15.37 21.45 15.24
N ASN A 89 16.29 22.29 14.76
CA ASN A 89 16.37 22.58 13.33
C ASN A 89 16.89 21.34 12.60
N GLU A 90 18.00 20.77 13.07
CA GLU A 90 18.58 19.56 12.46
C GLU A 90 17.61 18.37 12.53
N TYR A 91 16.89 18.22 13.64
CA TYR A 91 15.91 17.16 13.82
C TYR A 91 14.69 17.34 12.91
N ASN A 92 14.18 18.58 12.76
CA ASN A 92 13.09 18.86 11.85
C ASN A 92 13.47 18.59 10.39
N ASP A 93 14.69 18.92 9.97
CA ASP A 93 15.17 18.60 8.62
C ASP A 93 15.13 17.09 8.35
N MET A 94 15.52 16.27 9.34
CA MET A 94 15.41 14.81 9.22
C MET A 94 13.95 14.35 9.14
N LEU A 95 13.06 14.92 9.96
CA LEU A 95 11.65 14.55 9.92
C LEU A 95 10.98 14.95 8.60
N GLU A 96 11.37 16.06 7.99
CA GLU A 96 10.86 16.44 6.67
C GLU A 96 11.34 15.46 5.61
N GLU A 97 12.62 15.03 5.64
CA GLU A 97 13.11 13.97 4.75
C GLU A 97 12.37 12.64 4.95
N VAL A 98 12.13 12.24 6.21
CA VAL A 98 11.32 11.05 6.53
C VAL A 98 9.92 11.16 5.91
N LYS A 99 9.28 12.32 6.07
CA LYS A 99 7.93 12.59 5.54
C LYS A 99 7.92 12.55 4.01
N GLU A 100 8.89 13.15 3.33
CA GLU A 100 9.01 13.11 1.87
C GLU A 100 9.12 11.67 1.37
N ARG A 101 9.96 10.83 2.00
CA ARG A 101 10.09 9.41 1.65
C ARG A 101 8.76 8.66 1.83
N LEU A 102 8.06 8.90 2.93
CA LEU A 102 6.75 8.28 3.18
C LEU A 102 5.70 8.71 2.15
N LEU A 103 5.68 9.99 1.75
CA LEU A 103 4.79 10.48 0.70
C LEU A 103 5.07 9.84 -0.65
N VAL A 104 6.34 9.66 -1.01
CA VAL A 104 6.73 8.94 -2.23
C VAL A 104 6.23 7.49 -2.18
N MET A 105 6.43 6.79 -1.06
CA MET A 105 5.94 5.43 -0.88
C MET A 105 4.41 5.34 -0.97
N GLN A 106 3.70 6.29 -0.37
CA GLN A 106 2.24 6.39 -0.44
C GLN A 106 1.78 6.57 -1.88
N ASN A 107 2.32 7.57 -2.59
CA ASN A 107 1.93 7.85 -3.98
C ASN A 107 2.15 6.64 -4.90
N ASN A 108 3.27 5.93 -4.71
CA ASN A 108 3.56 4.71 -5.44
C ASN A 108 2.53 3.61 -5.13
N ALA A 109 2.19 3.42 -3.85
CA ALA A 109 1.19 2.44 -3.43
C ALA A 109 -0.20 2.76 -3.99
N ASP A 110 -0.61 4.03 -3.95
CA ASP A 110 -1.89 4.50 -4.49
C ASP A 110 -1.97 4.32 -6.00
N SER A 111 -0.87 4.62 -6.71
CA SER A 111 -0.77 4.42 -8.17
C SER A 111 -0.91 2.94 -8.54
N ILE A 112 -0.29 2.05 -7.77
CA ILE A 112 -0.40 0.60 -7.97
C ILE A 112 -1.84 0.13 -7.70
N ASP A 113 -2.47 0.61 -6.63
CA ASP A 113 -3.85 0.23 -6.31
C ASP A 113 -4.85 0.68 -7.39
N GLU A 114 -4.64 1.87 -7.98
CA GLU A 114 -5.42 2.35 -9.13
C GLU A 114 -5.30 1.41 -10.33
N LEU A 115 -4.07 1.04 -10.73
CA LEU A 115 -3.82 0.11 -11.83
C LEU A 115 -4.49 -1.25 -11.59
N ILE A 116 -4.40 -1.80 -10.37
CA ILE A 116 -5.05 -3.07 -10.03
C ILE A 116 -6.58 -2.94 -10.07
N LYS A 117 -7.14 -1.80 -9.63
CA LYS A 117 -8.59 -1.53 -9.75
C LYS A 117 -9.04 -1.46 -11.19
N GLU A 118 -8.26 -0.85 -12.07
CA GLU A 118 -8.54 -0.78 -13.51
C GLU A 118 -8.49 -2.17 -14.16
N GLN A 119 -7.43 -2.94 -13.90
CA GLN A 119 -7.33 -4.33 -14.38
C GLN A 119 -8.54 -5.17 -13.98
N ARG A 120 -8.92 -5.12 -12.70
CA ARG A 120 -10.13 -5.82 -12.21
C ARG A 120 -11.43 -5.31 -12.82
N ARG A 121 -11.50 -4.06 -13.29
CA ARG A 121 -12.68 -3.54 -14.01
C ARG A 121 -12.71 -4.09 -15.44
N GLU A 122 -11.57 -4.14 -16.12
CA GLU A 122 -11.48 -4.70 -17.46
C GLU A 122 -11.74 -6.21 -17.47
N GLU A 123 -11.20 -6.97 -16.52
CA GLU A 123 -11.51 -8.40 -16.34
C GLU A 123 -13.02 -8.62 -16.16
N ARG A 124 -13.68 -7.84 -15.30
CA ARG A 124 -15.14 -7.92 -15.10
C ARG A 124 -15.93 -7.60 -16.37
N LYS A 125 -15.46 -6.65 -17.18
CA LYS A 125 -16.09 -6.36 -18.49
C LYS A 125 -15.90 -7.53 -19.45
N GLN A 126 -14.71 -8.12 -19.51
CA GLN A 126 -14.44 -9.28 -20.36
C GLN A 126 -15.28 -10.49 -19.95
N ASP A 127 -15.41 -10.79 -18.66
CA ASP A 127 -16.29 -11.86 -18.16
C ASP A 127 -17.76 -11.59 -18.50
N SER A 128 -18.20 -10.33 -18.40
CA SER A 128 -19.57 -9.94 -18.77
C SER A 128 -19.83 -10.06 -20.28
N ILE A 129 -18.81 -9.81 -21.12
CA ILE A 129 -18.88 -9.97 -22.58
C ILE A 129 -18.85 -11.47 -22.94
N ALA A 130 -17.96 -12.25 -22.33
CA ALA A 130 -17.86 -13.70 -22.55
C ALA A 130 -19.16 -14.42 -22.13
N GLY A 131 -19.75 -14.04 -20.99
CA GLY A 131 -21.04 -14.55 -20.55
C GLY A 131 -22.19 -14.21 -21.51
N LYS A 132 -22.24 -12.98 -22.04
CA LYS A 132 -23.22 -12.58 -23.07
C LYS A 132 -23.02 -13.30 -24.40
N THR A 133 -21.77 -13.52 -24.80
CA THR A 133 -21.43 -14.18 -26.07
C THR A 133 -21.85 -15.65 -26.03
N TYR A 134 -21.74 -16.31 -24.86
CA TYR A 134 -22.24 -17.67 -24.67
C TYR A 134 -23.77 -17.75 -24.75
N ASP A 135 -24.48 -16.82 -24.10
CA ASP A 135 -25.96 -16.78 -24.08
C ASP A 135 -26.55 -16.49 -25.49
N THR A 136 -25.85 -15.69 -26.32
CA THR A 136 -26.30 -15.36 -27.69
C THR A 136 -26.01 -16.48 -28.71
N ILE A 137 -25.04 -17.36 -28.44
CA ILE A 137 -24.73 -18.51 -29.33
C ILE A 137 -25.72 -19.66 -29.12
N ILE A 138 -26.39 -19.74 -27.96
CA ILE A 138 -27.33 -20.82 -27.65
C ILE A 138 -28.71 -20.61 -28.30
N ASP A 139 -29.08 -19.38 -28.67
CA ASP A 139 -30.34 -19.10 -29.37
C ASP A 139 -30.37 -19.54 -30.85
N ASP A 140 -29.24 -20.00 -31.42
CA ASP A 140 -29.16 -20.48 -32.82
C ASP A 140 -29.43 -22.00 -32.97
N GLU A 141 -29.67 -22.74 -31.88
CA GLU A 141 -29.93 -24.19 -31.94
C GLU A 141 -31.26 -24.50 -32.66
N ASP A 142 -32.26 -23.62 -32.53
CA ASP A 142 -33.54 -23.72 -33.25
C ASP A 142 -33.40 -23.40 -34.75
N ALA A 143 -32.46 -22.52 -35.13
CA ALA A 143 -32.20 -22.17 -36.53
C ALA A 143 -31.44 -23.28 -37.30
N VAL A 144 -30.71 -24.14 -36.58
CA VAL A 144 -30.01 -25.31 -37.14
C VAL A 144 -30.97 -26.46 -37.42
N ASP A 145 -31.97 -26.70 -36.56
CA ASP A 145 -32.99 -27.74 -36.77
C ASP A 145 -33.90 -27.44 -37.97
N GLU A 146 -34.28 -26.17 -38.17
CA GLU A 146 -35.09 -25.75 -39.31
C GLU A 146 -34.35 -25.91 -40.65
N ARG A 147 -33.06 -25.58 -40.68
CA ARG A 147 -32.19 -25.80 -41.85
C ARG A 147 -31.99 -27.29 -42.14
N GLN A 148 -31.87 -28.13 -41.11
CA GLN A 148 -31.71 -29.57 -41.27
C GLN A 148 -32.98 -30.21 -41.85
N LYS A 149 -34.17 -29.80 -41.37
CA LYS A 149 -35.46 -30.21 -41.94
C LYS A 149 -35.61 -29.80 -43.41
N LEU A 150 -35.15 -28.61 -43.77
CA LEU A 150 -35.15 -28.13 -45.16
C LEU A 150 -34.24 -28.98 -46.05
N VAL A 151 -33.02 -29.29 -45.60
CA VAL A 151 -32.06 -30.15 -46.32
C VAL A 151 -32.60 -31.56 -46.51
N ASP A 152 -33.25 -32.13 -45.50
CA ASP A 152 -33.86 -33.47 -45.57
C ASP A 152 -35.09 -33.52 -46.48
N SER A 153 -35.81 -32.40 -46.63
CA SER A 153 -36.90 -32.26 -47.60
C SER A 153 -36.39 -32.20 -49.05
N MET A 154 -35.27 -31.50 -49.28
CA MET A 154 -34.62 -31.43 -50.59
C MET A 154 -33.98 -32.77 -50.99
N ARG A 155 -33.43 -33.52 -50.03
CA ARG A 155 -32.87 -34.85 -50.29
C ARG A 155 -33.95 -35.85 -50.72
N ARG A 156 -35.16 -35.74 -50.14
CA ARG A 156 -36.32 -36.56 -50.52
C ARG A 156 -36.87 -36.21 -51.90
N SER A 157 -36.89 -34.94 -52.29
CA SER A 157 -37.30 -34.57 -53.65
C SER A 157 -36.29 -34.99 -54.71
N THR A 158 -35.00 -35.05 -54.36
CA THR A 158 -33.92 -35.47 -55.27
C THR A 158 -33.91 -36.99 -55.50
N GLN A 159 -34.29 -37.81 -54.51
CA GLN A 159 -34.42 -39.27 -54.66
C GLN A 159 -35.60 -39.74 -55.54
N LEU A 160 -36.50 -38.84 -55.93
CA LEU A 160 -37.59 -39.13 -56.88
C LEU A 160 -37.20 -38.83 -58.34
N ILE A 161 -35.97 -38.40 -58.59
CA ILE A 161 -35.46 -38.05 -59.91
C ILE A 161 -34.09 -38.72 -60.10
N GLU A 162 -34.06 -40.05 -60.16
CA GLU A 162 -32.94 -40.76 -60.78
C GLU A 162 -33.50 -41.76 -61.80
N PRO A 163 -33.13 -41.65 -63.08
CA PRO A 163 -33.68 -42.48 -64.15
C PRO A 163 -33.11 -43.90 -64.07
N GLU A 164 -33.98 -44.89 -64.20
CA GLU A 164 -33.63 -46.25 -64.58
C GLU A 164 -32.79 -46.22 -65.88
N ILE A 165 -31.50 -46.52 -65.77
CA ILE A 165 -30.68 -46.94 -66.90
C ILE A 165 -29.84 -48.16 -66.49
N SER A 166 -30.42 -49.34 -66.76
CA SER A 166 -29.78 -50.50 -67.42
C SER A 166 -28.42 -51.01 -66.88
N GLN A 167 -28.42 -52.11 -66.13
CA GLN A 167 -28.19 -53.48 -66.64
C GLN A 167 -28.37 -54.52 -65.53
#